data_AF-A0A3C0Y3T0-F1
#
_entry.id   AF-A0A3C0Y3T0-F1
#
_cell.length_a   1.000
_cell.length_b   1.000
_cell.length_c   1.000
_cell.angle_alpha   90.00
_cell.angle_beta   90.00
_cell.angle_gamma   90.00
#
_symmetry.space_group_name_H-M   'P 1'
#
loop_
_entity.id
_entity.type
_entity.pdbx_description
1 polymer ?
#
loop_
_entity_poly.entity_id
_entity_poly.type
_entity_poly.pdbx_seq_one_letter_code
_entity_poly.pdbx_strand_id
1 'polypeptide(L)'
;MTLKICVAQLNYCVGDMPGNAQKIIAAARTAYQDGTRLVLTPELAICGYAAEDLFLRPSFIQACDDAVNQVARELAGLKGLT
;
A
#
# COMPACT_ATOMS: atom_id res chain seq x y z
N MET A 1 -23.91 13.31 0.20
CA MET A 1 -23.04 12.44 -0.63
C MET A 1 -22.49 11.35 0.26
N THR A 2 -22.42 10.11 -0.20
CA THR A 2 -21.89 8.98 0.57
C THR A 2 -20.44 8.73 0.16
N LEU A 3 -19.52 8.70 1.13
CA LEU A 3 -18.14 8.27 0.91
C LEU A 3 -18.07 6.75 0.99
N LYS A 4 -17.62 6.10 -0.09
CA LYS A 4 -17.34 4.66 -0.07
C LYS A 4 -15.86 4.42 0.27
N ILE A 5 -15.65 3.60 1.29
CA ILE A 5 -14.34 3.28 1.86
C ILE A 5 -14.08 1.79 1.65
N CYS A 6 -12.85 1.44 1.26
CA CYS A 6 -12.36 0.06 1.21
C CYS A 6 -11.32 -0.13 2.32
N VAL A 7 -11.46 -1.21 3.08
CA VAL A 7 -10.44 -1.66 4.02
C VAL A 7 -9.73 -2.86 3.39
N ALA A 8 -8.52 -2.64 2.87
CA ALA A 8 -7.71 -3.64 2.18
C ALA A 8 -6.99 -4.56 3.18
N GLN A 9 -7.77 -5.42 3.84
CA GLN A 9 -7.27 -6.43 4.78
C GLN A 9 -6.59 -7.59 4.01
N LEU A 10 -5.31 -7.44 3.74
CA LEU A 10 -4.50 -8.40 2.98
C LEU A 10 -3.39 -8.99 3.82
N ASN A 11 -2.84 -10.11 3.36
CA ASN A 11 -1.67 -10.76 3.97
C ASN A 11 -0.38 -10.20 3.35
N TYR A 12 0.32 -9.34 4.08
CA TYR A 12 1.59 -8.73 3.69
C TYR A 12 2.77 -9.52 4.25
N CYS A 13 3.87 -9.58 3.50
CA CYS A 13 5.05 -10.35 3.88
C CYS A 13 6.17 -9.40 4.34
N VAL A 14 6.79 -9.68 5.49
CA VAL A 14 7.88 -8.85 6.01
C VAL A 14 9.06 -8.84 5.04
N GLY A 15 9.48 -7.65 4.61
CA GLY A 15 10.61 -7.46 3.70
C GLY A 15 10.33 -7.69 2.21
N ASP A 16 9.09 -8.04 1.82
CA ASP A 16 8.69 -8.16 0.41
C ASP A 16 8.02 -6.86 -0.07
N MET A 17 8.78 -5.76 -0.14
CA MET A 17 8.25 -4.48 -0.60
C MET A 17 7.61 -4.54 -2.00
N PRO A 18 8.22 -5.20 -3.02
CA PRO A 18 7.60 -5.31 -4.34
C PRO A 18 6.26 -6.05 -4.34
N GLY A 19 6.19 -7.20 -3.64
CA GLY A 19 4.96 -7.99 -3.55
C GLY A 19 3.88 -7.29 -2.73
N ASN A 20 4.24 -6.61 -1.65
CA ASN A 20 3.31 -5.82 -0.85
C ASN A 20 2.76 -4.62 -1.62
N ALA A 21 3.62 -3.90 -2.36
CA ALA A 21 3.20 -2.80 -3.22
C ALA A 21 2.20 -3.27 -4.29
N GLN A 22 2.47 -4.41 -4.95
CA GLN A 22 1.55 -4.99 -5.93
C GLN A 22 0.19 -5.33 -5.32
N LYS A 23 0.15 -5.88 -4.10
CA LYS A 23 -1.11 -6.17 -3.38
C LYS A 23 -1.91 -4.89 -3.13
N ILE A 24 -1.26 -3.82 -2.68
CA ILE A 24 -1.90 -2.51 -2.46
C ILE A 24 -2.45 -1.95 -3.77
N ILE A 25 -1.64 -1.94 -4.84
CA ILE A 25 -2.03 -1.40 -6.14
C ILE A 25 -3.23 -2.17 -6.71
N ALA A 26 -3.21 -3.50 -6.65
CA ALA A 26 -4.30 -4.33 -7.13
C ALA A 26 -5.59 -4.06 -6.36
N ALA A 27 -5.54 -4.03 -5.02
CA ALA A 27 -6.71 -3.74 -4.19
C ALA A 27 -7.27 -2.33 -4.45
N ALA A 28 -6.40 -1.33 -4.57
CA ALA A 28 -6.79 0.05 -4.86
C ALA A 28 -7.47 0.20 -6.22
N ARG A 29 -6.94 -0.44 -7.27
CA ARG A 29 -7.53 -0.44 -8.62
C ARG A 29 -8.92 -1.09 -8.62
N THR A 30 -9.06 -2.26 -7.98
CA THR A 30 -10.37 -2.94 -7.85
C THR A 30 -11.36 -2.08 -7.07
N ALA A 31 -10.96 -1.55 -5.91
CA ALA A 31 -11.82 -0.73 -5.08
C ALA A 31 -12.28 0.55 -5.81
N TYR A 32 -11.39 1.18 -6.58
CA TYR A 32 -11.70 2.38 -7.35
C TYR A 32 -12.74 2.11 -8.45
N GLN A 33 -12.63 0.96 -9.14
CA GLN A 33 -13.62 0.50 -10.12
C GLN A 33 -15.00 0.31 -9.47
N ASP A 34 -15.04 -0.09 -8.20
CA ASP A 34 -16.28 -0.21 -7.40
C ASP A 34 -16.79 1.12 -6.83
N GLY A 35 -16.20 2.26 -7.21
CA GLY A 35 -16.61 3.59 -6.74
C GLY A 35 -16.04 4.00 -5.39
N THR A 36 -15.10 3.24 -4.81
CA THR A 36 -14.37 3.64 -3.61
C THR A 36 -13.53 4.88 -3.88
N ARG A 37 -13.44 5.77 -2.88
CA ARG A 37 -12.60 6.97 -2.94
C ARG A 37 -11.64 7.10 -1.75
N LEU A 38 -11.70 6.16 -0.81
CA LEU A 38 -10.71 6.03 0.27
C LEU A 38 -10.34 4.55 0.44
N VAL A 39 -9.06 4.20 0.29
CA VAL A 39 -8.54 2.85 0.55
C VAL A 39 -7.65 2.88 1.78
N LEU A 40 -7.96 2.04 2.76
CA LEU A 40 -7.17 1.89 3.98
C LEU A 40 -6.39 0.58 3.93
N THR A 41 -5.09 0.64 4.20
CA THR A 41 -4.26 -0.55 4.45
C THR A 41 -4.03 -0.72 5.96
N PRO A 42 -3.68 -1.94 6.42
CA PRO A 42 -3.13 -2.14 7.76
C PRO A 42 -1.86 -1.30 8.00
N GLU A 43 -1.50 -1.17 9.28
CA GLU A 43 -0.24 -0.60 9.70
C GLU A 43 0.94 -1.33 9.05
N LEU A 44 1.95 -0.57 8.61
CA LEU A 44 3.19 -1.07 8.01
C LEU A 44 2.98 -2.03 6.82
N ALA A 45 1.84 -1.96 6.13
CA ALA A 45 1.50 -2.82 5.00
C ALA A 45 2.58 -2.88 3.91
N ILE A 46 3.30 -1.78 3.65
CA ILE A 46 4.31 -1.73 2.60
C ILE A 46 5.51 -2.66 2.89
N CYS A 47 5.90 -2.80 4.15
CA CYS A 47 7.07 -3.59 4.56
C CYS A 47 6.71 -4.84 5.37
N GLY A 48 5.45 -5.00 5.75
CA GLY A 48 4.95 -6.05 6.63
C GLY A 48 5.17 -5.75 8.11
N TYR A 49 4.37 -6.38 8.98
CA TYR A 49 4.48 -6.26 10.43
C TYR A 49 4.78 -7.63 11.08
N ALA A 50 5.71 -7.74 12.03
CA ALA A 50 6.66 -6.73 12.54
C ALA A 50 8.05 -6.89 11.88
N ALA A 51 8.70 -5.77 11.52
CA ALA A 51 10.01 -5.80 10.86
C ALA A 51 11.21 -5.72 11.83
N GLU A 52 10.97 -5.46 13.11
CA GLU A 52 11.98 -5.50 14.19
C GLU A 52 13.31 -4.79 13.81
N ASP A 53 14.46 -5.45 13.98
CA ASP A 53 15.79 -4.89 13.71
C ASP A 53 16.03 -4.51 12.24
N LEU A 54 15.15 -4.89 11.31
CA LEU A 54 15.24 -4.41 9.93
C LEU A 54 15.12 -2.88 9.87
N PHE A 55 14.43 -2.24 10.81
CA PHE A 55 14.37 -0.78 10.92
C PHE A 55 15.73 -0.13 11.19
N LEU A 56 16.71 -0.88 11.72
CA LEU A 56 18.07 -0.39 11.94
C LEU A 56 18.91 -0.39 10.66
N ARG A 57 18.39 -0.92 9.54
CA ARG A 57 19.09 -1.00 8.25
C ARG A 57 18.64 0.15 7.34
N PRO A 58 19.52 1.11 6.98
CA PRO A 58 19.17 2.20 6.07
C PRO A 58 18.61 1.73 4.72
N SER A 59 19.11 0.60 4.20
CA SER A 59 18.62 0.01 2.95
C SER A 59 17.18 -0.50 3.05
N PHE A 60 16.73 -0.92 4.23
CA PHE A 60 15.33 -1.33 4.45
C PHE A 60 14.39 -0.13 4.38
N ILE A 61 14.76 0.98 5.02
CA ILE A 61 13.99 2.23 4.98
C ILE A 61 13.93 2.77 3.55
N GLN A 62 15.06 2.79 2.83
CA GLN A 62 15.08 3.21 1.43
C GLN A 62 14.16 2.34 0.55
N ALA A 63 14.16 1.02 0.76
CA ALA A 63 13.28 0.12 0.02
C ALA A 63 11.79 0.35 0.35
N CYS A 64 11.44 0.73 1.58
CA CYS A 64 10.09 1.16 1.94
C CYS A 64 9.70 2.43 1.17
N ASP A 65 10.57 3.44 1.16
CA ASP A 65 10.32 4.71 0.47
C ASP A 65 10.14 4.51 -1.04
N ASP A 66 11.01 3.71 -1.66
CA ASP A 66 10.93 3.39 -3.08
C ASP A 66 9.60 2.69 -3.44
N ALA A 67 9.15 1.79 -2.58
CA ALA A 67 7.89 1.06 -2.77
C ALA A 67 6.65 1.94 -2.54
N VAL A 68 6.66 2.84 -1.55
CA VAL A 68 5.62 3.86 -1.38
C VAL A 68 5.55 4.76 -2.62
N ASN A 69 6.71 5.21 -3.12
CA ASN A 69 6.79 6.01 -4.35
C ASN A 69 6.30 5.25 -5.59
N GLN A 70 6.52 3.94 -5.65
CA GLN A 70 5.93 3.09 -6.70
C GLN A 70 4.40 3.08 -6.61
N VAL A 71 3.83 2.82 -5.42
CA VAL A 71 2.38 2.80 -5.22
C VAL A 71 1.75 4.14 -5.63
N ALA A 72 2.35 5.25 -5.18
CA ALA A 72 1.87 6.59 -5.53
C ALA A 72 1.88 6.85 -7.04
N ARG A 73 2.96 6.48 -7.74
CA ARG A 73 3.06 6.61 -9.20
C ARG A 73 2.03 5.76 -9.93
N GLU A 74 1.87 4.50 -9.53
CA GLU A 74 0.94 3.55 -10.16
C GLU A 74 -0.53 3.96 -10.00
N LEU A 75 -0.86 4.59 -8.87
CA LEU A 75 -2.24 5.01 -8.56
C LEU A 75 -2.55 6.45 -8.93
N ALA A 76 -1.57 7.23 -9.41
CA ALA A 76 -1.73 8.65 -9.77
C ALA A 76 -2.86 8.93 -10.78
N GLY A 77 -3.20 7.96 -11.63
CA GLY A 77 -4.29 8.06 -12.59
C GLY A 77 -5.70 7.90 -12.00
N LEU A 78 -5.83 7.41 -10.76
CA LEU A 78 -7.11 7.14 -10.10
C LEU A 78 -7.65 8.42 -9.44
N LYS A 79 -8.30 9.27 -10.25
CA LYS A 79 -8.76 10.60 -9.83
C LYS A 79 -9.71 10.55 -8.63
N GLY A 80 -9.34 11.25 -7.56
CA GLY A 80 -10.14 11.35 -6.34
C GLY A 80 -10.06 10.12 -5.44
N LEU A 81 -9.16 9.19 -5.73
CA LEU A 81 -8.77 8.16 -4.76
C LEU A 81 -7.78 8.76 -3.75
N THR A 82 -8.07 8.55 -2.47
CA THR A 82 -7.16 8.78 -1.35
C THR A 82 -6.74 7.46 -0.74
#